data_AF-A0A940C3M3-F1
#
_entry.id   AF-A0A940C3M3-F1
#
_cell.length_a   1.000
_cell.length_b   1.000
_cell.length_c   1.000
_cell.angle_alpha   90.00
_cell.angle_beta   90.00
_cell.angle_gamma   90.00
#
_symmetry.space_group_name_H-M   'P 1'
#
loop_
_entity.id
_entity.type
_entity.pdbx_description
1 polymer ?
#
loop_
_entity_poly.entity_id
_entity_poly.type
_entity_poly.pdbx_seq_one_letter_code
_entity_poly.pdbx_strand_id
1 'polypeptide(L)'
;MNGQRKTIIIGGVAGGASCAARLRRLDADREIVILERGDYISYANCGLPYHVGDVIRNRSALLLMTPERMWERFRIEVRTQNEVTAIHREEKTVTVRNVQTGETYEQPYDDLVIATGSSPLRPRIPGIDNPKIRTLWTIPDTDEIRAMVQSGTLKTAAVIGGGFIGLEMAENLRHAGLQVSLI
;
A
#
# COMPACT_ATOMS: atom_id res chain seq x y z
N MET A 1 -22.62 18.61 -25.17
CA MET A 1 -21.83 19.10 -24.03
C MET A 1 -21.04 17.91 -23.51
N ASN A 2 -19.77 17.76 -23.89
CA ASN A 2 -18.96 16.66 -23.34
C ASN A 2 -18.57 17.06 -21.92
N GLY A 3 -19.34 16.58 -20.93
CA GLY A 3 -18.94 16.69 -19.53
C GLY A 3 -17.59 16.03 -19.33
N GLN A 4 -16.71 16.63 -18.54
CA GLN A 4 -15.43 16.03 -18.18
C GLN A 4 -15.69 14.65 -17.56
N ARG A 5 -15.16 13.61 -18.20
CA ARG A 5 -15.35 12.22 -17.77
C ARG A 5 -14.58 12.00 -16.47
N LYS A 6 -15.21 11.37 -15.47
CA LYS A 6 -14.60 11.13 -14.16
C LYS A 6 -14.19 9.66 -14.01
N THR A 7 -12.91 9.43 -13.72
CA THR A 7 -12.39 8.10 -13.39
C THR A 7 -12.00 8.03 -11.93
N ILE A 8 -12.60 7.09 -11.21
CA ILE A 8 -12.21 6.72 -9.86
C ILE A 8 -11.31 5.49 -9.92
N ILE A 9 -10.20 5.54 -9.20
CA ILE A 9 -9.22 4.46 -9.10
C ILE A 9 -9.09 4.05 -7.64
N ILE A 10 -9.38 2.78 -7.33
CA ILE A 10 -9.28 2.23 -5.98
C ILE A 10 -7.90 1.57 -5.82
N GLY A 11 -7.05 2.15 -4.98
CA GLY A 11 -5.67 1.74 -4.72
C GLY A 11 -4.64 2.61 -5.45
N GLY A 12 -3.68 3.17 -4.70
CA GLY A 12 -2.73 4.18 -5.17
C GLY A 12 -1.29 3.70 -5.38
N VAL A 13 -1.06 2.38 -5.40
CA VAL A 13 0.28 1.80 -5.60
C VAL A 13 0.50 1.44 -7.08
N ALA A 14 1.08 0.28 -7.41
CA ALA A 14 1.57 -0.02 -8.75
C ALA A 14 0.51 0.10 -9.86
N GLY A 15 -0.59 -0.66 -9.75
CA GLY A 15 -1.63 -0.69 -10.78
C GLY A 15 -2.37 0.64 -10.91
N GLY A 16 -2.84 1.19 -9.80
CA GLY A 16 -3.65 2.41 -9.83
C GLY A 16 -2.87 3.66 -10.21
N ALA A 17 -1.69 3.88 -9.65
CA ALA A 17 -0.89 5.06 -9.98
C ALA A 17 -0.38 5.03 -11.43
N SER A 18 0.00 3.86 -11.95
CA SER A 18 0.40 3.73 -13.36
C SER A 18 -0.76 3.96 -14.32
N CYS A 19 -1.95 3.43 -14.00
CA CYS A 19 -3.18 3.69 -14.74
C CYS A 19 -3.51 5.19 -14.75
N ALA A 20 -3.53 5.83 -13.59
CA ALA A 20 -3.84 7.25 -13.44
C ALA A 20 -2.90 8.13 -14.27
N ALA A 21 -1.58 7.91 -14.15
CA ALA A 21 -0.59 8.65 -14.90
C ALA A 21 -0.73 8.45 -16.43
N ARG A 22 -1.12 7.25 -16.88
CA ARG A 22 -1.37 7.00 -18.30
C ARG A 22 -2.66 7.65 -18.78
N LEU A 23 -3.74 7.58 -18.01
CA LEU A 23 -5.01 8.22 -18.32
C LEU A 23 -4.83 9.74 -18.52
N ARG A 24 -4.12 10.42 -17.62
CA ARG A 24 -3.84 11.85 -17.79
C ARG A 24 -3.10 12.18 -19.09
N ARG A 25 -2.16 11.33 -19.53
CA ARG A 25 -1.42 11.55 -20.79
C ARG A 25 -2.28 11.31 -22.03
N LEU A 26 -3.34 10.51 -21.91
CA LEU A 26 -4.27 10.20 -22.99
C LEU A 26 -5.41 11.21 -23.07
N ASP A 27 -5.78 11.79 -21.94
CA ASP A 27 -6.94 12.66 -21.79
C ASP A 27 -6.63 13.77 -20.76
N ALA A 28 -6.30 14.95 -21.27
CA ALA A 28 -5.89 16.09 -20.46
C ALA A 28 -7.04 16.71 -19.67
N ASP A 29 -8.30 16.49 -20.09
CA ASP A 29 -9.48 17.08 -19.48
C ASP A 29 -10.21 16.13 -18.52
N ARG A 30 -9.83 14.84 -18.50
CA ARG A 30 -10.39 13.85 -17.58
C ARG A 30 -10.23 14.26 -16.12
N GLU A 31 -11.28 14.09 -15.32
CA GLU A 31 -11.15 14.12 -13.87
C GLU A 31 -10.68 12.75 -13.37
N ILE A 32 -9.59 12.70 -12.59
CA ILE A 32 -9.01 11.46 -12.11
C ILE A 32 -8.81 11.58 -10.61
N VAL A 33 -9.43 10.67 -9.86
CA VAL A 33 -9.29 10.58 -8.40
C VAL A 33 -8.77 9.20 -8.03
N ILE A 34 -7.68 9.15 -7.27
CA ILE A 34 -7.19 7.94 -6.61
C ILE A 34 -7.68 7.94 -5.16
N LEU A 35 -8.34 6.86 -4.77
CA LEU A 35 -8.72 6.58 -3.39
C LEU A 35 -7.79 5.51 -2.83
N GLU A 36 -7.00 5.87 -1.82
CA GLU A 36 -6.05 4.99 -1.14
C GLU A 36 -6.41 4.89 0.33
N ARG A 37 -6.55 3.68 0.86
CA ARG A 37 -6.90 3.47 2.27
C ARG A 37 -5.76 3.79 3.23
N GLY A 38 -4.52 3.60 2.78
CA GLY A 38 -3.32 3.88 3.56
C GLY A 38 -2.85 5.33 3.46
N ASP A 39 -1.73 5.61 4.10
CA ASP A 39 -1.13 6.95 4.14
C ASP A 39 -0.27 7.27 2.91
N TYR A 40 0.18 6.24 2.18
CA TYR A 40 1.20 6.37 1.14
C TYR A 40 0.71 5.82 -0.20
N ILE A 41 1.03 6.53 -1.26
CA ILE A 41 0.88 6.08 -2.65
C ILE A 41 2.23 5.78 -3.27
N SER A 42 2.24 4.97 -4.33
CA SER A 42 3.42 4.76 -5.19
C SER A 42 4.72 4.49 -4.42
N TYR A 43 4.67 3.71 -3.35
CA TYR A 43 5.86 3.32 -2.59
C TYR A 43 6.49 2.06 -3.18
N ALA A 44 7.79 1.88 -2.92
CA ALA A 44 8.56 0.75 -3.43
C ALA A 44 8.37 -0.49 -2.57
N ASN A 45 7.29 -1.24 -2.80
CA ASN A 45 6.97 -2.50 -2.08
C ASN A 45 8.13 -3.50 -2.09
N CYS A 46 8.87 -3.61 -3.20
CA CYS A 46 10.02 -4.51 -3.31
C CYS A 46 11.20 -4.07 -2.43
N GLY A 47 11.25 -2.80 -2.00
CA GLY A 47 12.30 -2.27 -1.13
C GLY A 47 12.06 -2.54 0.36
N LEU A 48 10.86 -3.01 0.75
CA LEU A 48 10.49 -3.15 2.16
C LEU A 48 11.40 -4.13 2.94
N PRO A 49 11.70 -5.35 2.44
CA PRO A 49 12.60 -6.26 3.15
C PRO A 49 13.99 -5.66 3.37
N TYR A 50 14.50 -4.94 2.37
CA TYR A 50 15.81 -4.29 2.40
C TYR A 50 15.86 -3.12 3.37
N HIS A 51 14.73 -2.46 3.65
CA HIS A 51 14.65 -1.46 4.71
C HIS A 51 14.66 -2.11 6.11
N VAL A 52 13.96 -3.24 6.28
CA VAL A 52 14.02 -4.02 7.52
C VAL A 52 15.45 -4.47 7.84
N GLY A 53 16.18 -4.94 6.83
CA GLY A 53 17.58 -5.37 6.96
C GLY A 53 18.60 -4.23 7.07
N ASP A 54 18.17 -2.97 7.08
CA ASP A 54 19.04 -1.78 7.07
C ASP A 54 19.96 -1.63 5.83
N VAL A 55 19.70 -2.40 4.77
CA VAL A 55 20.36 -2.27 3.46
C VAL A 55 19.91 -0.96 2.79
N ILE A 56 18.60 -0.69 2.78
CA ILE A 56 18.05 0.63 2.48
C ILE A 56 17.87 1.36 3.81
N ARG A 57 18.79 2.26 4.16
CA ARG A 57 18.75 2.94 5.46
C ARG A 57 17.68 4.02 5.55
N ASN A 58 17.52 4.78 4.46
CA ASN A 58 16.62 5.93 4.44
C ASN A 58 15.20 5.50 4.03
N ARG A 59 14.25 5.61 4.97
CA ARG A 59 12.83 5.34 4.75
C ARG A 59 12.26 6.14 3.58
N SER A 60 12.71 7.38 3.36
CA SER A 60 12.20 8.23 2.29
C SER A 60 12.54 7.70 0.89
N ALA A 61 13.56 6.85 0.75
CA ALA A 61 13.89 6.19 -0.51
C ALA A 61 12.78 5.23 -0.99
N LEU A 62 11.91 4.79 -0.07
CA LEU A 62 10.75 3.96 -0.40
C LEU A 62 9.57 4.78 -0.93
N LEU A 63 9.55 6.09 -0.72
CA LEU A 63 8.42 6.97 -1.05
C LEU A 63 8.68 7.71 -2.37
N LEU A 64 8.16 7.17 -3.48
CA LEU A 64 8.49 7.68 -4.82
C LEU A 64 7.63 8.87 -5.25
N MET A 65 6.39 8.95 -4.76
CA MET A 65 5.46 10.06 -5.03
C MET A 65 4.66 10.42 -3.78
N THR A 66 4.17 11.66 -3.74
CA THR A 66 3.22 12.16 -2.75
C THR A 66 1.94 12.65 -3.45
N PRO A 67 0.81 12.77 -2.73
CA PRO A 67 -0.41 13.39 -3.28
C PRO A 67 -0.16 14.74 -3.94
N GLU A 68 0.64 15.61 -3.30
CA GLU A 68 0.95 16.96 -3.78
C GLU A 68 1.74 16.90 -5.09
N ARG A 69 2.79 16.08 -5.14
CA ARG A 69 3.58 15.88 -6.37
C ARG A 69 2.75 15.26 -7.48
N MET A 70 1.80 14.39 -7.15
CA MET A 70 0.89 13.79 -8.12
C MET A 70 -0.04 14.84 -8.72
N TRP A 71 -0.55 15.76 -7.89
CA TRP A 71 -1.36 16.89 -8.33
C TRP A 71 -0.56 17.87 -9.19
N GLU A 72 0.62 18.30 -8.72
CA GLU A 72 1.48 19.25 -9.44
C GLU A 72 1.88 18.74 -10.83
N ARG A 73 2.23 17.46 -10.93
CA ARG A 73 2.74 16.87 -12.16
C ARG A 73 1.65 16.40 -13.12
N PHE A 74 0.55 15.88 -12.60
CA PHE A 74 -0.47 15.20 -13.40
C PHE A 74 -1.88 15.70 -13.19
N ARG A 75 -2.14 16.66 -12.30
CA ARG A 75 -3.51 17.11 -11.96
C ARG A 75 -4.42 15.92 -11.64
N ILE A 76 -3.89 14.96 -10.86
CA ILE A 76 -4.63 13.80 -10.36
C ILE A 76 -4.87 14.06 -8.88
N GLU A 77 -6.14 14.04 -8.48
CA GLU A 77 -6.48 14.14 -7.08
C GLU A 77 -6.19 12.80 -6.40
N VAL A 78 -5.52 12.85 -5.25
CA VAL A 78 -5.24 11.67 -4.45
C VAL A 78 -5.79 11.90 -3.06
N ARG A 79 -6.66 10.99 -2.62
CA ARG A 79 -7.19 10.98 -1.26
C ARG A 79 -6.65 9.74 -0.57
N THR A 80 -5.59 9.94 0.22
CA THR A 80 -5.10 8.93 1.17
C THR A 80 -6.09 8.79 2.32
N GLN A 81 -5.98 7.72 3.11
CA GLN A 81 -6.89 7.46 4.24
C GLN A 81 -8.38 7.43 3.85
N ASN A 82 -8.67 7.11 2.59
CA ASN A 82 -10.02 6.98 2.05
C ASN A 82 -10.22 5.57 1.53
N GLU A 83 -11.00 4.79 2.27
CA GLU A 83 -11.29 3.38 1.95
C GLU A 83 -12.62 3.26 1.23
N VAL A 84 -12.62 2.67 0.04
CA VAL A 84 -13.87 2.30 -0.64
C VAL A 84 -14.45 1.06 0.02
N THR A 85 -15.67 1.17 0.54
CA THR A 85 -16.34 0.09 1.28
C THR A 85 -17.46 -0.58 0.49
N ALA A 86 -18.01 0.09 -0.53
CA ALA A 86 -19.04 -0.47 -1.41
C ALA A 86 -18.95 0.14 -2.82
N ILE A 87 -19.43 -0.63 -3.80
CA ILE A 87 -19.57 -0.19 -5.20
C ILE A 87 -21.04 -0.36 -5.59
N HIS A 88 -21.69 0.76 -5.91
CA HIS A 88 -23.08 0.83 -6.34
C HIS A 88 -23.11 1.00 -7.87
N ARG A 89 -23.34 -0.11 -8.57
CA ARG A 89 -23.13 -0.19 -10.03
C ARG A 89 -24.25 0.48 -10.83
N GLU A 90 -25.47 0.45 -10.32
CA GLU A 90 -26.64 1.04 -11.00
C GLU A 90 -26.57 2.57 -10.92
N GLU A 91 -26.19 3.09 -9.75
CA GLU A 91 -26.04 4.51 -9.43
C GLU A 91 -24.70 5.08 -9.92
N LYS A 92 -23.75 4.21 -10.28
CA LYS A 92 -22.37 4.54 -10.63
C LYS A 92 -21.67 5.37 -9.54
N THR A 93 -21.80 4.93 -8.29
CA THR A 93 -21.12 5.54 -7.14
C THR A 93 -20.32 4.51 -6.35
N VAL A 94 -19.38 5.00 -5.55
CA VAL A 94 -18.71 4.21 -4.52
C VAL A 94 -18.92 4.87 -3.15
N THR A 95 -19.17 4.04 -2.13
CA THR A 95 -19.14 4.50 -0.74
C THR A 95 -17.69 4.57 -0.29
N VAL A 96 -17.27 5.74 0.18
CA VAL A 96 -15.93 5.99 0.69
C VAL A 96 -16.01 6.30 2.17
N ARG A 97 -15.17 5.67 2.98
CA ARG A 97 -14.98 5.97 4.40
C ARG A 97 -13.62 6.64 4.62
N ASN A 98 -13.61 7.81 5.24
CA ASN A 98 -12.38 8.39 5.76
C ASN A 98 -11.96 7.57 6.99
N VAL A 99 -10.78 6.93 6.95
CA VAL A 99 -10.34 6.03 8.03
C VAL A 99 -9.94 6.76 9.30
N GLN A 100 -9.64 8.08 9.22
CA GLN A 100 -9.34 8.89 10.40
C GLN A 100 -10.59 9.40 11.10
N THR A 101 -11.56 9.92 10.34
CA THR A 101 -12.76 10.55 10.93
C THR A 101 -13.94 9.59 11.08
N GLY A 102 -13.94 8.47 10.33
CA GLY A 102 -15.06 7.54 10.25
C GLY A 102 -16.21 8.04 9.36
N GLU A 103 -16.12 9.27 8.84
CA GLU A 103 -17.14 9.84 7.97
C GLU A 103 -17.22 9.09 6.65
N THR A 104 -18.45 8.93 6.16
CA THR A 104 -18.73 8.25 4.89
C THR A 104 -19.38 9.19 3.90
N TYR A 105 -19.01 9.08 2.63
CA TYR A 105 -19.61 9.83 1.53
C TYR A 105 -19.70 8.98 0.27
N GLU A 106 -20.57 9.40 -0.66
CA GLU A 106 -20.70 8.79 -1.97
C GLU A 106 -19.86 9.56 -3.00
N GLN A 107 -19.10 8.82 -3.81
CA GLN A 107 -18.29 9.37 -4.88
C GLN A 107 -18.77 8.83 -6.24
N PRO A 108 -19.40 9.66 -7.09
CA PRO A 108 -19.81 9.23 -8.43
C PRO A 108 -18.60 8.99 -9.34
N TYR A 109 -18.79 8.15 -10.35
CA TYR A 109 -17.80 7.87 -11.39
C TYR A 109 -18.43 7.62 -12.76
N ASP A 110 -17.70 7.93 -13.82
CA ASP A 110 -18.02 7.44 -15.17
C ASP A 110 -17.36 6.10 -15.44
N ASP A 111 -16.09 5.97 -15.04
CA ASP A 111 -15.27 4.77 -15.13
C ASP A 111 -14.67 4.44 -13.75
N LEU A 112 -14.61 3.16 -13.41
CA LEU A 112 -14.04 2.68 -12.16
C LEU A 112 -12.90 1.69 -12.45
N VAL A 113 -11.74 1.90 -11.81
CA VAL A 113 -10.59 1.00 -11.86
C VAL A 113 -10.35 0.41 -10.48
N ILE A 114 -10.33 -0.92 -10.39
CA ILE A 114 -10.04 -1.63 -9.13
C ILE A 114 -8.60 -2.14 -9.17
N ALA A 115 -7.74 -1.54 -8.35
CA ALA A 115 -6.33 -1.86 -8.22
C ALA A 115 -5.93 -2.05 -6.74
N THR A 116 -6.80 -2.70 -5.96
CA THR A 116 -6.67 -2.89 -4.50
C THR A 116 -5.55 -3.85 -4.10
N GLY A 117 -5.00 -4.61 -5.05
CA GLY A 117 -3.95 -5.59 -4.79
C GLY A 117 -4.47 -6.81 -4.03
N SER A 118 -3.65 -7.32 -3.12
CA SER A 118 -3.95 -8.47 -2.27
C SER A 118 -3.68 -8.18 -0.80
N SER A 119 -3.89 -9.16 0.06
CA SER A 119 -3.52 -9.09 1.47
C SER A 119 -2.73 -10.35 1.87
N PRO A 120 -1.81 -10.24 2.85
CA PRO A 120 -1.12 -11.41 3.40
C PRO A 120 -2.10 -12.43 3.97
N LEU A 121 -1.90 -13.71 3.65
CA LEU A 121 -2.65 -14.80 4.26
C LEU A 121 -2.27 -14.94 5.73
N ARG A 122 -3.26 -14.81 6.63
CA ARG A 122 -3.11 -15.17 8.05
C ARG A 122 -3.81 -16.50 8.30
N PRO A 123 -3.07 -17.62 8.44
CA PRO A 123 -3.69 -18.93 8.64
C PRO A 123 -4.35 -19.00 10.02
N ARG A 124 -5.40 -19.82 10.14
CA ARG A 124 -6.16 -20.02 11.39
C ARG A 124 -5.40 -20.94 12.36
N ILE A 125 -4.24 -20.48 12.83
CA ILE A 125 -3.41 -21.21 13.79
C ILE A 125 -3.64 -20.63 15.19
N PRO A 126 -3.88 -21.44 16.23
CA PRO A 126 -3.97 -20.94 17.60
C PRO A 126 -2.74 -20.11 17.98
N GLY A 127 -2.96 -18.88 18.45
CA GLY A 127 -1.88 -17.94 18.80
C GLY A 127 -1.39 -17.05 17.66
N ILE A 128 -2.01 -17.07 16.47
CA ILE A 128 -1.62 -16.24 15.31
C ILE A 128 -1.67 -14.73 15.58
N ASP A 129 -2.41 -14.30 16.61
CA ASP A 129 -2.54 -12.89 17.00
C ASP A 129 -1.44 -12.43 17.98
N ASN A 130 -0.45 -13.27 18.27
CA ASN A 130 0.69 -12.86 19.09
C ASN A 130 1.38 -11.63 18.45
N PRO A 131 1.68 -10.56 19.21
CA PRO A 131 2.23 -9.32 18.66
C PRO A 131 3.61 -9.50 18.00
N LYS A 132 4.31 -10.60 18.28
CA LYS A 132 5.58 -10.96 17.62
C LYS A 132 5.39 -11.52 16.21
N ILE A 133 4.17 -11.91 15.83
CA ILE A 133 3.84 -12.45 14.51
C ILE A 133 3.44 -11.30 13.59
N ARG A 134 4.32 -10.99 12.64
CA ARG A 134 4.16 -9.89 11.70
C ARG A 134 4.06 -10.40 10.27
N THR A 135 3.28 -9.70 9.47
CA THR A 135 3.27 -9.82 8.00
C THR A 135 3.94 -8.58 7.41
N LEU A 136 4.55 -8.69 6.23
CA LEU A 136 5.11 -7.55 5.51
C LEU A 136 4.30 -7.28 4.25
N TRP A 137 3.63 -6.12 4.18
CA TRP A 137 2.86 -5.71 3.00
C TRP A 137 2.98 -4.21 2.71
N THR A 138 3.04 -3.41 3.76
CA THR A 138 2.97 -1.94 3.69
C THR A 138 4.15 -1.26 4.38
N ILE A 139 4.25 0.05 4.22
CA ILE A 139 5.24 0.87 4.95
C ILE A 139 5.04 0.75 6.48
N PRO A 140 3.83 0.89 7.06
CA PRO A 140 3.62 0.64 8.49
C PRO A 140 4.10 -0.74 8.96
N ASP A 141 3.83 -1.81 8.21
CA ASP A 141 4.33 -3.15 8.57
C ASP A 141 5.86 -3.18 8.67
N THR A 142 6.50 -2.50 7.72
CA THR A 142 7.96 -2.38 7.63
C THR A 142 8.53 -1.63 8.82
N ASP A 143 7.91 -0.49 9.17
CA ASP A 143 8.32 0.35 10.30
C ASP A 143 8.23 -0.44 11.62
N GLU A 144 7.15 -1.21 11.81
CA GLU A 144 6.95 -2.02 13.01
C GLU A 144 7.94 -3.18 13.11
N ILE A 145 8.17 -3.94 12.02
CA ILE A 145 9.16 -5.02 12.00
C ILE A 145 10.57 -4.46 12.22
N ARG A 146 10.92 -3.35 11.56
CA ARG A 146 12.23 -2.73 11.70
C ARG A 146 12.46 -2.24 13.13
N ALA A 147 11.47 -1.65 13.78
CA ALA A 147 11.56 -1.25 15.18
C ALA A 147 11.80 -2.45 16.12
N MET A 148 11.11 -3.58 15.87
CA MET A 148 11.34 -4.82 16.63
C MET A 148 12.78 -5.33 16.48
N VAL A 149 13.29 -5.36 15.24
CA VAL A 149 14.67 -5.78 14.93
C VAL A 149 15.70 -4.85 15.57
N GLN A 150 15.52 -3.53 15.42
CA GLN A 150 16.44 -2.51 15.94
C GLN A 150 16.42 -2.35 17.46
N SER A 151 15.40 -2.87 18.14
CA SER A 151 15.38 -2.90 19.61
C SER A 151 16.56 -3.68 20.22
N GLY A 152 17.21 -4.56 19.45
CA GLY A 152 18.33 -5.40 19.89
C GLY A 152 17.94 -6.56 20.83
N THR A 153 16.65 -6.65 21.19
CA THR A 153 16.11 -7.67 22.09
C THR A 153 15.92 -9.04 21.41
N LEU A 154 15.71 -9.04 20.09
CA LEU A 154 15.53 -10.24 19.30
C LEU A 154 16.89 -10.86 18.94
N LYS A 155 17.01 -12.18 19.11
CA LYS A 155 18.20 -12.96 18.73
C LYS A 155 17.91 -13.96 17.62
N THR A 156 16.68 -14.42 17.53
CA THR A 156 16.22 -15.39 16.55
C THR A 156 14.95 -14.91 15.87
N ALA A 157 14.72 -15.34 14.64
CA ALA A 157 13.49 -15.12 13.90
C ALA A 157 13.10 -16.40 13.14
N ALA A 158 11.80 -16.66 13.06
CA ALA A 158 11.26 -17.68 12.19
C ALA A 158 10.52 -16.99 11.03
N VAL A 159 10.83 -17.37 9.80
CA VAL A 159 10.13 -16.94 8.60
C VAL A 159 9.27 -18.11 8.14
N ILE A 160 7.95 -17.89 8.05
CA ILE A 160 6.99 -18.91 7.61
C ILE A 160 6.64 -18.67 6.15
N GLY A 161 7.07 -19.59 5.28
CA GLY A 161 6.85 -19.56 3.84
C GLY A 161 8.14 -19.27 3.04
N GLY A 162 8.57 -20.23 2.22
CA GLY A 162 9.76 -20.14 1.36
C GLY A 162 9.54 -19.47 -0.01
N GLY A 163 8.51 -18.64 -0.16
CA GLY A 163 8.32 -17.82 -1.36
C GLY A 163 9.30 -16.65 -1.43
N PHE A 164 9.26 -15.86 -2.51
CA PHE A 164 10.21 -14.76 -2.72
C PHE A 164 10.24 -13.75 -1.55
N ILE A 165 9.07 -13.32 -1.04
CA ILE A 165 9.00 -12.42 0.13
C ILE A 165 9.68 -13.04 1.35
N GLY A 166 9.44 -14.32 1.60
CA GLY A 166 10.03 -15.04 2.74
C GLY A 166 11.54 -15.16 2.60
N LEU A 167 12.05 -15.46 1.41
CA LEU A 167 13.49 -15.52 1.15
C LEU A 167 14.16 -14.16 1.32
N GLU A 168 13.59 -13.08 0.77
CA GLU A 168 14.10 -11.71 0.95
C GLU A 168 14.09 -11.30 2.43
N MET A 169 13.04 -11.64 3.17
CA MET A 169 12.97 -11.39 4.61
C MET A 169 13.99 -12.20 5.40
N ALA A 170 14.16 -13.48 5.07
CA ALA A 170 15.14 -14.32 5.75
C ALA A 170 16.57 -13.80 5.55
N GLU A 171 16.89 -13.37 4.32
CA GLU A 171 18.17 -12.74 4.01
C GLU A 171 18.39 -11.46 4.83
N ASN A 172 17.40 -10.56 4.82
CA ASN A 172 17.51 -9.24 5.45
C ASN A 172 17.49 -9.32 7.00
N LEU A 173 16.74 -10.24 7.59
CA LEU A 173 16.79 -10.50 9.03
C LEU A 173 18.14 -11.07 9.46
N ARG A 174 18.73 -11.95 8.64
CA ARG A 174 20.09 -12.44 8.87
C ARG A 174 21.11 -11.33 8.72
N HIS A 175 20.96 -10.44 7.73
CA HIS A 175 21.82 -9.26 7.57
C HIS A 175 21.75 -8.33 8.79
N ALA A 176 20.57 -8.19 9.39
CA ALA A 176 20.37 -7.44 10.64
C ALA A 176 20.89 -8.15 11.91
N GLY A 177 21.52 -9.34 11.77
CA GLY A 177 22.20 -10.03 12.87
C GLY A 177 21.34 -11.05 13.63
N LEU A 178 20.14 -11.40 13.14
CA LEU A 178 19.32 -12.45 13.75
C LEU A 178 19.71 -13.83 13.21
N GLN A 179 19.58 -14.86 14.05
CA GLN A 179 19.57 -16.25 13.59
C GLN A 179 18.20 -16.58 13.00
N VAL A 180 18.15 -17.01 11.75
CA VAL A 180 16.90 -17.20 11.02
C VAL A 180 16.63 -18.68 10.74
N SER A 181 15.44 -19.13 11.08
CA SER A 181 14.86 -20.39 10.61
C SER A 181 13.83 -20.11 9.53
N LEU A 182 13.98 -20.71 8.35
CA LEU A 182 12.96 -20.69 7.30
C LEU A 182 12.14 -21.99 7.39
N ILE A 183 10.82 -21.86 7.46
CA ILE A 183 9.85 -22.96 7.60
C ILE A 183 8.94 -22.99 6.37
#